data_AF-A0AAU8THJ2-F1
#
_entry.id   AF-A0AAU8THJ2-F1
#
_cell.length_a   1.000
_cell.length_b   1.000
_cell.length_c   1.000
_cell.angle_alpha   90.00
_cell.angle_beta   90.00
_cell.angle_gamma   90.00
#
_symmetry.space_group_name_H-M   'P 1'
#
loop_
_entity.id
_entity.type
_entity.pdbx_description
1 polymer ?
#
loop_
_entity_poly.entity_id
_entity_poly.type
_entity_poly.pdbx_seq_one_letter_code
_entity_poly.pdbx_strand_id
1 'polypeptide(L)'
;MRILWIVPYLPWPTTSGGKTRQYHLLRTLSERGHRITLLAQSKTPADDAAHAALKPLLERLIVVPRRPLKHPLTLLAGVFAPWPLLTTVNGLSAPLQAQFAQLLNEHWDVIQMEHSYSLQPFMRTLQQRRRAFVLTEHNLESSLGGATYDRFPKWAGPFVRYDQWRCRQWERKAFDAAAHVIAVTEADAQAMRPLSSTPVSVVVNGVDSRAFAEVSADAQSQRLLFVGNYEYAPNLDAVQWLLEEIFPRVWRQCPNARLAVAGYGLPEHWRNRWPDERIEWLGFVPDLCTLQRRCAGFVAALRHGGGSKLKVLEAMAAGLPLVSTAQGVSGLAVQPQTHYLAGESAEALADAIVRLLDEPSLARQLADASRDYARRYHDWAVAGNELEHIYRTLPTAKEPQPCA
;
A
#
# COMPACT_ATOMS: atom_id res chain seq x y z
N MET A 1 -12.41 20.90 -7.83
CA MET A 1 -12.66 20.93 -6.38
C MET A 1 -11.41 21.40 -5.64
N ARG A 2 -11.57 22.08 -4.51
CA ARG A 2 -10.54 22.46 -3.55
C ARG A 2 -10.53 21.47 -2.38
N ILE A 3 -9.45 20.71 -2.27
CA ILE A 3 -9.33 19.52 -1.41
C ILE A 3 -8.30 19.80 -0.31
N LEU A 4 -8.69 19.59 0.95
CA LEU A 4 -7.76 19.49 2.07
C LEU A 4 -7.44 18.03 2.31
N TRP A 5 -6.21 17.61 1.99
CA TRP A 5 -5.75 16.23 2.16
C TRP A 5 -4.81 16.12 3.35
N ILE A 6 -5.12 15.23 4.28
CA ILE A 6 -4.40 15.07 5.54
C ILE A 6 -3.77 13.69 5.61
N VAL A 7 -2.45 13.64 5.77
CA VAL A 7 -1.67 12.40 5.75
C VAL A 7 -0.73 12.29 6.97
N PRO A 8 -0.57 11.10 7.57
CA PRO A 8 0.29 10.93 8.75
C PRO A 8 1.79 10.85 8.43
N TYR A 9 2.16 10.92 7.14
CA TYR A 9 3.53 10.89 6.63
C TYR A 9 3.63 11.59 5.27
N LEU A 10 4.81 12.09 4.91
CA LEU A 10 5.07 12.55 3.55
C LEU A 10 4.91 11.39 2.54
N PRO A 11 4.17 11.60 1.43
CA PRO A 11 3.95 10.57 0.41
C PRO A 11 5.15 10.37 -0.51
N TRP A 12 6.20 11.19 -0.38
CA TRP A 12 7.47 11.06 -1.09
C TRP A 12 8.64 10.90 -0.11
N PRO A 13 9.70 10.13 -0.44
CA PRO A 13 9.78 9.19 -1.57
C PRO A 13 8.80 8.02 -1.41
N THR A 14 8.38 7.41 -2.53
CA THR A 14 7.40 6.29 -2.59
C THR A 14 8.02 4.97 -2.13
N THR A 15 8.40 4.90 -0.85
CA THR A 15 9.14 3.77 -0.25
C THR A 15 8.23 2.70 0.38
N SER A 16 6.92 2.89 0.36
CA SER A 16 5.94 1.92 0.85
C SER A 16 4.65 2.02 0.04
N GLY A 17 3.85 0.96 0.02
CA GLY A 17 2.59 0.95 -0.73
C GLY A 17 1.64 2.08 -0.35
N GLY A 18 1.59 2.43 0.95
CA GLY A 18 0.81 3.58 1.41
C GLY A 18 1.29 4.90 0.84
N LYS A 19 2.61 5.15 0.81
CA LYS A 19 3.18 6.36 0.20
C LYS A 19 2.96 6.40 -1.31
N THR A 20 3.19 5.28 -2.00
CA THR A 20 2.95 5.13 -3.44
C THR A 20 1.52 5.49 -3.80
N ARG A 21 0.54 4.93 -3.09
CA ARG A 21 -0.88 5.25 -3.28
C ARG A 21 -1.15 6.75 -3.16
N GLN A 22 -0.73 7.36 -2.06
CA GLN A 22 -1.02 8.77 -1.79
C GLN A 22 -0.37 9.67 -2.85
N TYR A 23 0.88 9.40 -3.22
CA TYR A 23 1.56 10.17 -4.27
C TYR A 23 0.83 10.09 -5.62
N HIS A 24 0.45 8.90 -6.07
CA HIS A 24 -0.18 8.74 -7.37
C HIS A 24 -1.63 9.24 -7.42
N LEU A 25 -2.39 9.14 -6.32
CA LEU A 25 -3.71 9.75 -6.25
C LEU A 25 -3.63 11.28 -6.25
N LEU A 26 -2.67 11.87 -5.51
CA LEU A 26 -2.40 13.31 -5.55
C LEU A 26 -2.06 13.75 -6.98
N ARG A 27 -1.17 13.03 -7.66
CA ARG A 27 -0.81 13.30 -9.06
C ARG A 27 -2.03 13.24 -9.97
N THR A 28 -2.81 12.16 -9.88
CA THR A 28 -3.99 11.94 -10.73
C THR A 28 -5.04 13.04 -10.55
N LEU A 29 -5.33 13.44 -9.31
CA LEU A 29 -6.30 14.51 -9.05
C LEU A 29 -5.75 15.88 -9.44
N SER A 30 -4.46 16.13 -9.25
CA SER A 30 -3.81 17.38 -9.69
C SER A 30 -3.87 17.54 -11.22
N GLU A 31 -3.54 16.49 -11.98
CA GLU A 31 -3.62 16.45 -13.45
C GLU A 31 -5.04 16.73 -13.98
N ARG A 32 -6.07 16.44 -13.17
CA ARG A 32 -7.48 16.71 -13.49
C ARG A 32 -7.97 18.09 -13.06
N GLY A 33 -7.06 18.95 -12.58
CA GLY A 33 -7.35 20.34 -12.22
C GLY A 33 -7.88 20.55 -10.81
N HIS A 34 -7.75 19.56 -9.91
CA HIS A 34 -8.09 19.75 -8.50
C HIS A 34 -7.03 20.60 -7.79
N ARG A 35 -7.47 21.52 -6.94
CA ARG A 35 -6.59 22.33 -6.09
C ARG A 35 -6.41 21.63 -4.76
N ILE A 36 -5.21 21.13 -4.49
CA ILE A 36 -4.96 20.29 -3.31
C ILE A 36 -4.05 21.01 -2.32
N THR A 37 -4.51 21.15 -1.09
CA THR A 37 -3.65 21.49 0.05
C THR A 37 -3.32 20.21 0.82
N LEU A 38 -2.04 19.86 0.91
CA LEU A 38 -1.56 18.70 1.65
C LEU A 38 -1.07 19.13 3.04
N LEU A 39 -1.69 18.60 4.09
CA LEU A 39 -1.22 18.69 5.47
C LEU A 39 -0.60 17.35 5.86
N ALA A 40 0.73 17.30 5.92
CA ALA A 40 1.48 16.11 6.24
C ALA A 40 2.21 16.24 7.58
N GLN A 41 2.33 15.13 8.30
CA GLN A 41 3.34 15.00 9.36
C GLN A 41 4.63 14.40 8.81
N SER A 42 5.77 14.77 9.38
CA SER A 42 7.03 14.09 9.06
C SER A 42 8.03 14.08 10.22
N LYS A 43 8.79 12.98 10.33
CA LYS A 43 9.89 12.86 11.31
C LYS A 43 11.11 13.68 10.89
N THR A 44 11.28 13.87 9.59
CA THR A 44 12.34 14.68 8.97
C THR A 44 11.70 15.84 8.22
N PRO A 45 12.34 17.03 8.16
CA PRO A 45 11.89 18.08 7.26
C PRO A 45 11.76 17.56 5.82
N ALA A 46 10.85 18.14 5.04
CA ALA A 46 10.81 17.87 3.61
C ALA A 46 12.10 18.41 2.98
N ASP A 47 12.84 17.54 2.31
CA ASP A 47 14.05 17.91 1.58
C ASP A 47 13.71 18.47 0.19
N ASP A 48 14.73 18.91 -0.55
CA ASP A 48 14.54 19.48 -1.88
C ASP A 48 13.90 18.48 -2.86
N ALA A 49 14.22 17.19 -2.72
CA ALA A 49 13.63 16.13 -3.54
C ALA A 49 12.12 15.99 -3.28
N ALA A 50 11.68 16.00 -2.01
CA ALA A 50 10.27 15.98 -1.66
C ALA A 50 9.54 17.23 -2.17
N HIS A 51 10.16 18.40 -2.07
CA HIS A 51 9.57 19.63 -2.61
C HIS A 51 9.45 19.59 -4.13
N ALA A 52 10.47 19.13 -4.85
CA ALA A 52 10.46 18.99 -6.30
C ALA A 52 9.37 18.02 -6.78
N ALA A 53 9.15 16.91 -6.06
CA ALA A 53 8.13 15.92 -6.40
C ALA A 53 6.71 16.36 -6.05
N LEU A 54 6.50 17.08 -4.94
CA LEU A 54 5.16 17.37 -4.41
C LEU A 54 4.64 18.76 -4.77
N LYS A 55 5.48 19.81 -4.80
CA LYS A 55 5.01 21.19 -5.08
C LYS A 55 4.27 21.30 -6.42
N PRO A 56 4.69 20.66 -7.53
CA PRO A 56 3.96 20.74 -8.80
C PRO A 56 2.54 20.16 -8.72
N LEU A 57 2.28 19.25 -7.76
CA LEU A 57 1.00 18.57 -7.62
C LEU A 57 0.03 19.32 -6.70
N LEU A 58 0.51 20.32 -5.96
CA LEU A 58 -0.20 20.89 -4.81
C LEU A 58 -0.35 22.41 -4.94
N GLU A 59 -1.50 22.92 -4.52
CA GLU A 59 -1.69 24.35 -4.27
C GLU A 59 -0.84 24.79 -3.07
N ARG A 60 -0.81 23.97 -2.01
CA ARG A 60 -0.08 24.27 -0.78
C ARG A 60 0.40 23.00 -0.10
N LEU A 61 1.69 22.94 0.23
CA LEU A 61 2.30 21.87 1.03
C LEU A 61 2.57 22.40 2.44
N ILE A 62 2.01 21.75 3.46
CA ILE A 62 2.21 22.07 4.87
C ILE A 62 2.76 20.84 5.57
N VAL A 63 3.98 20.94 6.10
CA VAL A 63 4.65 19.84 6.79
C VAL A 63 4.82 20.20 8.26
N VAL A 64 4.16 19.45 9.13
CA VAL A 64 4.24 19.61 10.58
C VAL A 64 5.22 18.58 11.16
N PRO A 65 6.14 18.98 12.06
CA PRO A 65 7.07 18.04 12.67
C PRO A 65 6.33 16.99 13.49
N ARG A 66 6.75 15.74 13.33
CA ARG A 66 6.25 14.58 14.06
C ARG A 66 7.18 14.24 15.22
N ARG A 67 6.61 14.05 16.41
CA ARG A 67 7.38 13.63 17.59
C ARG A 67 7.97 12.22 17.40
N PRO A 68 9.24 11.99 17.79
CA PRO A 68 9.83 10.66 17.78
C PRO A 68 9.13 9.69 18.73
N LEU A 69 9.18 8.39 18.40
CA LEU A 69 8.64 7.31 19.23
C LEU A 69 9.25 7.29 20.64
N LYS A 70 10.57 7.54 20.74
CA LYS A 70 11.33 7.51 22.00
C LYS A 70 11.18 8.79 22.83
N HIS A 71 10.38 9.76 22.39
CA HIS A 71 10.20 11.01 23.12
C HIS A 71 9.47 10.75 24.46
N PRO A 72 9.89 11.35 25.59
CA PRO A 72 9.33 11.04 26.92
C PRO A 72 7.81 11.25 27.00
N LEU A 73 7.30 12.34 26.41
CA LEU A 73 5.85 12.57 26.32
C LEU A 73 5.11 11.50 25.51
N THR A 74 5.71 10.92 24.48
CA THR A 74 5.11 9.84 23.69
C THR A 74 5.04 8.55 24.50
N LEU A 75 6.11 8.26 25.27
CA LEU A 75 6.17 7.10 26.16
C LEU A 75 5.15 7.21 27.30
N LEU A 76 5.10 8.37 27.97
CA LEU A 76 4.13 8.65 29.02
C LEU A 76 2.69 8.56 28.49
N ALA A 77 2.43 9.16 27.32
CA ALA A 77 1.10 9.08 26.72
C ALA A 77 0.74 7.65 26.33
N GLY A 78 1.68 6.83 25.86
CA GLY A 78 1.42 5.42 25.52
C GLY A 78 0.84 4.60 26.68
N VAL A 79 1.12 5.01 27.92
CA VAL A 79 0.62 4.34 29.14
C VAL A 79 -0.74 4.91 29.58
N PHE A 80 -0.89 6.23 29.60
CA PHE A 80 -2.04 6.89 30.24
C PHE A 80 -3.10 7.42 29.29
N ALA A 81 -2.81 7.51 27.98
CA ALA A 81 -3.77 8.02 27.02
C ALA A 81 -4.95 7.05 26.88
N PRO A 82 -6.19 7.55 26.71
CA PRO A 82 -7.34 6.69 26.50
C PRO A 82 -7.35 6.03 25.11
N TRP A 83 -6.50 6.48 24.17
CA TRP A 83 -6.45 5.97 22.80
C TRP A 83 -5.41 4.86 22.60
N PRO A 84 -5.64 3.95 21.64
CA PRO A 84 -4.72 2.85 21.35
C PRO A 84 -3.30 3.34 21.09
N LEU A 85 -2.31 2.48 21.31
CA LEU A 85 -0.89 2.87 21.21
C LEU A 85 -0.56 3.55 19.88
N LEU A 86 -1.02 2.98 18.77
CA LEU A 86 -0.78 3.53 17.43
C LEU A 86 -1.40 4.94 17.28
N THR A 87 -2.62 5.14 17.80
CA THR A 87 -3.29 6.44 17.76
C THR A 87 -2.57 7.47 18.62
N THR A 88 -2.13 7.07 19.80
CA THR A 88 -1.40 7.94 20.72
C THR A 88 -0.07 8.42 20.13
N VAL A 89 0.66 7.52 19.48
CA VAL A 89 1.96 7.81 18.85
C VAL A 89 1.84 8.74 17.63
N ASN A 90 0.74 8.65 16.87
CA ASN A 90 0.55 9.43 15.65
C ASN A 90 -0.27 10.70 15.87
N GLY A 91 -1.28 10.64 16.72
CA GLY A 91 -2.29 11.69 16.86
C GLY A 91 -1.96 12.80 17.84
N LEU A 92 -1.13 12.55 18.86
CA LEU A 92 -0.80 13.61 19.83
C LEU A 92 0.11 14.67 19.21
N SER A 93 -0.46 15.75 18.66
CA SER A 93 0.30 16.88 18.14
C SER A 93 -0.50 18.19 18.19
N ALA A 94 -0.19 19.04 19.18
CA ALA A 94 -0.79 20.37 19.29
C ALA A 94 -0.50 21.29 18.09
N PRO A 95 0.73 21.32 17.52
CA PRO A 95 0.99 22.08 16.29
C PRO A 95 0.13 21.62 15.11
N LEU A 96 -0.06 20.31 14.96
CA LEU A 96 -0.91 19.75 13.90
C LEU A 96 -2.37 20.15 14.10
N GLN A 97 -2.87 20.07 15.34
CA GLN A 97 -4.23 20.49 15.68
C GLN A 97 -4.45 21.99 15.41
N ALA A 98 -3.51 22.85 15.80
CA ALA A 98 -3.60 24.30 15.58
C ALA A 98 -3.60 24.62 14.08
N GLN A 99 -2.70 24.01 13.32
CA GLN A 99 -2.61 24.18 11.87
C GLN A 99 -3.92 23.74 11.18
N PHE A 100 -4.48 22.60 11.57
CA PHE A 100 -5.75 22.13 11.03
C PHE A 100 -6.91 23.06 11.39
N ALA A 101 -6.97 23.55 12.63
CA ALA A 101 -8.01 24.50 13.05
C ALA A 101 -7.95 25.81 12.25
N GLN A 102 -6.75 26.30 11.91
CA GLN A 102 -6.59 27.45 11.02
C GLN A 102 -7.10 27.16 9.60
N LEU A 103 -6.75 25.99 9.05
CA LEU A 103 -7.19 25.58 7.71
C LEU A 103 -8.70 25.45 7.61
N LEU A 104 -9.39 25.03 8.67
CA LEU A 104 -10.85 24.95 8.69
C LEU A 104 -11.57 26.31 8.64
N ASN A 105 -10.86 27.44 8.73
CA ASN A 105 -11.44 28.75 8.48
C ASN A 105 -11.55 29.06 6.97
N GLU A 106 -10.91 28.25 6.13
CA GLU A 106 -11.00 28.36 4.67
C GLU A 106 -12.11 27.46 4.11
N HIS A 107 -12.58 27.76 2.90
CA HIS A 107 -13.53 26.90 2.18
C HIS A 107 -12.83 25.65 1.63
N TRP A 108 -13.43 24.48 1.87
CA TRP A 108 -13.04 23.20 1.29
C TRP A 108 -14.27 22.46 0.76
N ASP A 109 -14.18 22.01 -0.50
CA ASP A 109 -15.18 21.12 -1.10
C ASP A 109 -15.10 19.74 -0.44
N VAL A 110 -13.88 19.28 -0.17
CA VAL A 110 -13.59 17.96 0.40
C VAL A 110 -12.49 18.06 1.45
N ILE A 111 -12.69 17.38 2.57
CA ILE A 111 -11.63 17.09 3.55
C ILE A 111 -11.38 15.58 3.49
N GLN A 112 -10.19 15.20 3.03
CA GLN A 112 -9.74 13.82 2.90
C GLN A 112 -8.74 13.51 4.02
N MET A 113 -8.98 12.44 4.77
CA MET A 113 -8.14 12.04 5.90
C MET A 113 -7.68 10.60 5.74
N GLU A 114 -6.38 10.39 5.91
CA GLU A 114 -5.77 9.08 5.80
C GLU A 114 -5.51 8.48 7.19
N HIS A 115 -5.96 7.23 7.36
CA HIS A 115 -5.80 6.39 8.55
C HIS A 115 -6.48 6.92 9.82
N SER A 116 -7.38 6.14 10.41
CA SER A 116 -8.08 6.49 11.67
C SER A 116 -7.12 6.72 12.82
N TYR A 117 -5.99 6.02 12.86
CA TYR A 117 -5.00 6.21 13.92
C TYR A 117 -4.41 7.64 13.93
N SER A 118 -4.58 8.41 12.85
CA SER A 118 -4.12 9.81 12.77
C SER A 118 -5.19 10.83 13.15
N LEU A 119 -6.44 10.42 13.39
CA LEU A 119 -7.58 11.34 13.50
C LEU A 119 -7.70 12.10 14.82
N GLN A 120 -7.08 11.60 15.89
CA GLN A 120 -7.24 12.13 17.25
C GLN A 120 -7.09 13.66 17.38
N PRO A 121 -6.08 14.33 16.78
CA PRO A 121 -5.90 15.78 16.92
C PRO A 121 -6.98 16.60 16.20
N PHE A 122 -7.75 15.98 15.31
CA PHE A 122 -8.73 16.67 14.48
C PHE A 122 -10.18 16.48 14.96
N MET A 123 -10.46 15.37 15.67
CA MET A 123 -11.82 14.95 16.02
C MET A 123 -12.64 16.05 16.71
N ARG A 124 -12.07 16.70 17.73
CA ARG A 124 -12.78 17.73 18.50
C ARG A 124 -13.17 18.90 17.62
N THR A 125 -12.25 19.37 16.78
CA THR A 125 -12.49 20.51 15.89
C THR A 125 -13.50 20.17 14.80
N LEU A 126 -13.42 18.96 14.21
CA LEU A 126 -14.38 18.47 13.22
C LEU A 126 -15.80 18.41 13.79
N GLN A 127 -15.94 17.87 15.02
CA GLN A 127 -17.23 17.78 15.71
C GLN A 127 -17.81 19.16 16.06
N GLN A 128 -16.98 20.06 16.61
CA GLN A 128 -17.41 21.42 16.98
C GLN A 128 -17.83 22.24 15.75
N ARG A 129 -17.12 22.08 14.64
CA ARG A 129 -17.39 22.82 13.39
C ARG A 129 -18.36 22.08 12.45
N ARG A 130 -18.83 20.88 12.82
CA ARG A 130 -19.71 20.01 12.03
C ARG A 130 -19.24 19.85 10.57
N ARG A 131 -17.95 19.64 10.38
CA ARG A 131 -17.35 19.47 9.06
C ARG A 131 -17.36 18.00 8.65
N ALA A 132 -17.97 17.71 7.50
CA ALA A 132 -17.88 16.40 6.86
C ALA A 132 -16.46 16.15 6.33
N PHE A 133 -16.02 14.90 6.42
CA PHE A 133 -14.75 14.45 5.88
C PHE A 133 -14.87 13.01 5.38
N VAL A 134 -13.98 12.65 4.45
CA VAL A 134 -13.79 11.28 3.98
C VAL A 134 -12.60 10.67 4.71
N LEU A 135 -12.75 9.43 5.15
CA LEU A 135 -11.70 8.67 5.81
C LEU A 135 -11.27 7.52 4.92
N THR A 136 -9.99 7.44 4.55
CA THR A 136 -9.44 6.26 3.88
C THR A 136 -8.66 5.41 4.86
N GLU A 137 -8.97 4.11 4.88
CA GLU A 137 -8.24 3.09 5.60
C GLU A 137 -7.54 2.15 4.63
N HIS A 138 -6.23 2.00 4.83
CA HIS A 138 -5.45 1.04 4.06
C HIS A 138 -5.56 -0.38 4.61
N ASN A 139 -5.97 -0.50 5.87
CA ASN A 139 -5.87 -1.69 6.68
C ASN A 139 -6.80 -1.54 7.90
N LEU A 140 -7.34 -2.64 8.43
CA LEU A 140 -7.95 -2.66 9.76
C LEU A 140 -6.89 -2.98 10.81
N GLU A 141 -6.46 -1.97 11.55
CA GLU A 141 -5.43 -2.07 12.59
C GLU A 141 -5.87 -2.94 13.77
N SER A 142 -7.18 -3.09 14.01
CA SER A 142 -7.70 -4.02 15.02
C SER A 142 -7.66 -5.49 14.59
N SER A 143 -7.74 -5.77 13.29
CA SER A 143 -7.70 -7.13 12.72
C SER A 143 -6.29 -7.58 12.38
N LEU A 144 -5.43 -6.64 12.01
CA LEU A 144 -4.01 -6.88 11.88
C LEU A 144 -3.40 -6.90 13.28
N GLY A 145 -2.96 -8.07 13.75
CA GLY A 145 -1.90 -8.13 14.80
C GLY A 145 -0.55 -7.56 14.30
N GLY A 146 -0.57 -6.71 13.28
CA GLY A 146 0.41 -6.65 12.23
C GLY A 146 1.69 -5.97 12.66
N ALA A 147 2.82 -6.69 12.51
CA ALA A 147 4.22 -6.22 12.48
C ALA A 147 4.75 -5.50 13.73
N THR A 148 3.91 -4.74 14.44
CA THR A 148 4.19 -4.03 15.68
C THR A 148 4.10 -5.01 16.86
N TYR A 149 3.02 -5.80 16.94
CA TYR A 149 2.80 -6.74 18.05
C TYR A 149 3.51 -8.09 17.86
N ASP A 150 3.80 -8.51 16.62
CA ASP A 150 4.58 -9.73 16.34
C ASP A 150 6.01 -9.66 16.90
N ARG A 151 6.52 -8.44 17.13
CA ARG A 151 7.82 -8.19 17.78
C ARG A 151 7.75 -8.19 19.31
N PHE A 152 6.55 -8.20 19.90
CA PHE A 152 6.41 -8.27 21.34
C PHE A 152 6.64 -9.71 21.82
N PRO A 153 7.26 -9.88 22.99
CA PRO A 153 7.44 -11.20 23.57
C PRO A 153 6.07 -11.83 23.86
N LYS A 154 5.98 -13.16 23.73
CA LYS A 154 4.72 -13.92 23.86
C LYS A 154 3.96 -13.65 25.18
N TRP A 155 4.68 -13.31 26.26
CA TRP A 155 4.08 -12.97 27.56
C TRP A 155 3.26 -11.67 27.54
N ALA A 156 3.50 -10.78 26.56
CA ALA A 156 2.75 -9.53 26.41
C ALA A 156 1.36 -9.72 25.76
N GLY A 157 0.96 -10.96 25.46
CA GLY A 157 -0.32 -11.29 24.81
C GLY A 157 -1.55 -10.61 25.41
N PRO A 158 -1.73 -10.53 26.75
CA PRO A 158 -2.86 -9.81 27.35
C PRO A 158 -2.88 -8.32 27.01
N PHE A 159 -1.71 -7.66 27.02
CA PHE A 159 -1.59 -6.25 26.65
C PHE A 159 -1.93 -6.03 25.17
N VAL A 160 -1.43 -6.91 24.29
CA VAL A 160 -1.74 -6.86 22.85
C VAL A 160 -3.24 -6.96 22.61
N ARG A 161 -3.91 -7.93 23.23
CA ARG A 161 -5.37 -8.11 23.09
C ARG A 161 -6.16 -6.90 23.60
N TYR A 162 -5.71 -6.31 24.71
CA TYR A 162 -6.32 -5.10 25.24
C TYR A 162 -6.18 -3.92 24.28
N ASP A 163 -4.98 -3.68 23.73
CA ASP A 163 -4.76 -2.58 22.79
C ASP A 163 -5.49 -2.82 21.45
N GLN A 164 -5.60 -4.05 20.98
CA GLN A 164 -6.44 -4.42 19.82
C GLN A 164 -7.93 -4.12 20.05
N TRP A 165 -8.46 -4.44 21.24
CA TRP A 165 -9.83 -4.07 21.60
C TRP A 165 -10.01 -2.55 21.56
N ARG A 166 -9.05 -1.78 22.10
CA ARG A 166 -9.08 -0.33 22.03
C ARG A 166 -9.02 0.17 20.58
N CYS A 167 -8.16 -0.41 19.74
CA CYS A 167 -8.08 -0.09 18.31
C CYS A 167 -9.46 -0.25 17.66
N ARG A 168 -10.14 -1.36 17.94
CA ARG A 168 -11.48 -1.60 17.42
C ARG A 168 -12.48 -0.56 17.89
N GLN A 169 -12.46 -0.16 19.17
CA GLN A 169 -13.34 0.91 19.66
C GLN A 169 -13.03 2.26 18.99
N TRP A 170 -11.75 2.54 18.76
CA TRP A 170 -11.31 3.76 18.10
C TRP A 170 -11.72 3.81 16.63
N GLU A 171 -11.51 2.73 15.89
CA GLU A 171 -11.92 2.58 14.49
C GLU A 171 -13.43 2.82 14.34
N ARG A 172 -14.26 2.19 15.18
CA ARG A 172 -15.71 2.44 15.19
C ARG A 172 -16.04 3.92 15.37
N LYS A 173 -15.44 4.54 16.38
CA LYS A 173 -15.62 5.97 16.66
C LYS A 173 -15.17 6.87 15.51
N ALA A 174 -14.07 6.51 14.84
CA ALA A 174 -13.55 7.22 13.67
C ALA A 174 -14.50 7.09 12.48
N PHE A 175 -15.00 5.88 12.22
CA PHE A 175 -15.88 5.57 11.10
C PHE A 175 -17.24 6.25 11.27
N ASP A 176 -17.80 6.21 12.49
CA ASP A 176 -19.06 6.90 12.83
C ASP A 176 -18.96 8.43 12.70
N ALA A 177 -17.75 8.99 12.80
CA ALA A 177 -17.53 10.42 12.64
C ALA A 177 -17.35 10.85 11.18
N ALA A 178 -16.96 9.94 10.29
CA ALA A 178 -16.74 10.22 8.88
C ALA A 178 -18.06 10.32 8.11
N ALA A 179 -18.08 11.12 7.05
CA ALA A 179 -19.22 11.13 6.12
C ALA A 179 -19.19 9.92 5.18
N HIS A 180 -17.99 9.43 4.87
CA HIS A 180 -17.76 8.26 4.03
C HIS A 180 -16.45 7.60 4.42
N VAL A 181 -16.40 6.26 4.42
CA VAL A 181 -15.18 5.48 4.64
C VAL A 181 -14.75 4.81 3.34
N ILE A 182 -13.45 4.87 3.05
CA ILE A 182 -12.84 4.24 1.88
C ILE A 182 -11.95 3.10 2.35
N ALA A 183 -12.20 1.92 1.79
CA ALA A 183 -11.32 0.78 1.87
C ALA A 183 -10.46 0.66 0.60
N VAL A 184 -9.32 -0.01 0.69
CA VAL A 184 -8.43 -0.24 -0.46
C VAL A 184 -8.66 -1.59 -1.16
N THR A 185 -9.35 -2.51 -0.51
CA THR A 185 -9.80 -3.79 -1.09
C THR A 185 -11.24 -4.09 -0.68
N GLU A 186 -11.90 -4.96 -1.45
CA GLU A 186 -13.26 -5.41 -1.11
C GLU A 186 -13.28 -6.26 0.17
N ALA A 187 -12.21 -7.02 0.46
CA ALA A 187 -12.09 -7.76 1.71
C ALA A 187 -12.05 -6.80 2.93
N ASP A 188 -11.29 -5.71 2.81
CA ASP A 188 -11.24 -4.66 3.84
C ASP A 188 -12.60 -3.98 3.99
N ALA A 189 -13.28 -3.66 2.88
CA ALA A 189 -14.61 -3.07 2.91
C ALA A 189 -15.62 -3.98 3.62
N GLN A 190 -15.62 -5.28 3.34
CA GLN A 190 -16.48 -6.27 4.00
C GLN A 190 -16.20 -6.37 5.49
N ALA A 191 -14.95 -6.24 5.91
CA ALA A 191 -14.57 -6.22 7.33
C ALA A 191 -14.93 -4.90 8.03
N MET A 192 -14.95 -3.78 7.29
CA MET A 192 -15.29 -2.44 7.80
C MET A 192 -16.80 -2.21 7.94
N ARG A 193 -17.63 -2.67 7.00
CA ARG A 193 -19.09 -2.45 6.97
C ARG A 193 -19.81 -2.83 8.28
N PRO A 194 -19.45 -3.90 9.02
CA PRO A 194 -20.09 -4.23 10.30
C PRO A 194 -19.69 -3.32 11.47
N LEU A 195 -18.66 -2.48 11.31
CA LEU A 195 -18.12 -1.66 12.40
C LEU A 195 -18.90 -0.36 12.60
N SER A 196 -19.50 0.18 11.53
CA SER A 196 -20.21 1.46 11.49
C SER A 196 -21.33 1.44 10.45
N SER A 197 -22.35 2.28 10.62
CA SER A 197 -23.38 2.51 9.60
C SER A 197 -22.94 3.47 8.49
N THR A 198 -21.77 4.09 8.61
CA THR A 198 -21.22 5.00 7.60
C THR A 198 -20.99 4.24 6.29
N PRO A 199 -21.35 4.82 5.12
CA PRO A 199 -21.11 4.19 3.83
C PRO A 199 -19.63 3.85 3.63
N VAL A 200 -19.37 2.61 3.19
CA VAL A 200 -18.03 2.11 2.87
C VAL A 200 -17.93 1.81 1.39
N SER A 201 -16.99 2.45 0.68
CA SER A 201 -16.68 2.17 -0.72
C SER A 201 -15.24 1.73 -0.89
N VAL A 202 -14.95 1.03 -1.99
CA VAL A 202 -13.59 0.66 -2.36
C VAL A 202 -13.03 1.70 -3.32
N VAL A 203 -11.82 2.18 -3.05
CA VAL A 203 -10.97 2.84 -4.05
C VAL A 203 -9.74 1.98 -4.21
N VAL A 204 -9.60 1.30 -5.34
CA VAL A 204 -8.57 0.29 -5.53
C VAL A 204 -7.17 0.88 -5.43
N ASN A 205 -6.21 0.04 -5.03
CA ASN A 205 -4.81 0.35 -5.30
C ASN A 205 -4.49 0.13 -6.77
N GLY A 206 -3.55 0.92 -7.26
CA GLY A 206 -3.23 0.95 -8.68
C GLY A 206 -1.75 0.88 -9.02
N VAL A 207 -1.49 1.06 -10.30
CA VAL A 207 -0.19 1.04 -10.95
C VAL A 207 -0.15 2.14 -12.01
N ASP A 208 1.03 2.69 -12.27
CA ASP A 208 1.24 3.65 -13.35
C ASP A 208 1.42 2.90 -14.67
N SER A 209 0.32 2.51 -15.32
CA SER A 209 0.39 1.67 -16.53
C SER A 209 1.16 2.35 -17.66
N ARG A 210 1.22 3.69 -17.69
CA ARG A 210 1.99 4.46 -18.68
C ARG A 210 3.49 4.31 -18.45
N ALA A 211 3.94 4.34 -17.19
CA ALA A 211 5.35 4.15 -16.85
C ALA A 211 5.88 2.76 -17.24
N PHE A 212 5.00 1.75 -17.28
CA PHE A 212 5.33 0.37 -17.64
C PHE A 212 4.98 -0.01 -19.09
N ALA A 213 4.35 0.87 -19.87
CA ALA A 213 3.83 0.55 -21.21
C ALA A 213 4.92 0.05 -22.18
N GLU A 214 6.11 0.64 -22.11
CA GLU A 214 7.30 0.33 -22.92
C GLU A 214 8.19 -0.76 -22.30
N VAL A 215 7.71 -1.44 -21.26
CA VAL A 215 8.38 -2.64 -20.74
C VAL A 215 7.82 -3.83 -21.48
N SER A 216 8.68 -4.80 -21.79
CA SER A 216 8.28 -6.10 -22.30
C SER A 216 9.23 -7.14 -21.71
N ALA A 217 8.69 -8.26 -21.23
CA ALA A 217 9.52 -9.36 -20.78
C ALA A 217 10.43 -9.87 -21.92
N ASP A 218 11.64 -10.28 -21.56
CA ASP A 218 12.55 -10.94 -22.49
C ASP A 218 12.21 -12.42 -22.54
N ALA A 219 11.47 -12.82 -23.57
CA ALA A 219 11.04 -14.20 -23.78
C ALA A 219 12.20 -15.19 -24.03
N GLN A 220 13.42 -14.72 -24.29
CA GLN A 220 14.62 -15.55 -24.43
C GLN A 220 15.43 -15.63 -23.12
N SER A 221 15.12 -14.76 -22.16
CA SER A 221 15.76 -14.80 -20.85
C SER A 221 15.40 -16.09 -20.11
N GLN A 222 16.27 -16.49 -19.19
CA GLN A 222 16.01 -17.56 -18.24
C GLN A 222 15.87 -17.00 -16.81
N ARG A 223 15.77 -15.67 -16.67
CA ARG A 223 15.70 -14.98 -15.39
C ARG A 223 14.25 -14.76 -14.97
N LEU A 224 13.88 -15.30 -13.82
CA LEU A 224 12.62 -15.02 -13.14
C LEU A 224 12.85 -13.93 -12.07
N LEU A 225 11.86 -13.08 -11.86
CA LEU A 225 11.93 -11.99 -10.89
C LEU A 225 11.03 -12.25 -9.67
N PHE A 226 11.57 -12.06 -8.48
CA PHE A 226 10.82 -11.86 -7.25
C PHE A 226 11.19 -10.51 -6.64
N VAL A 227 10.17 -9.68 -6.34
CA VAL A 227 10.35 -8.40 -5.64
C VAL A 227 9.67 -8.47 -4.26
N GLY A 228 10.32 -7.92 -3.24
CA GLY A 228 9.75 -7.91 -1.89
C GLY A 228 10.31 -6.81 -0.98
N ASN A 229 9.54 -6.48 0.07
CA ASN A 229 10.09 -5.86 1.26
C ASN A 229 10.37 -6.98 2.27
N TYR A 230 11.63 -7.27 2.56
CA TYR A 230 12.06 -8.38 3.40
C TYR A 230 11.97 -8.09 4.91
N GLU A 231 11.53 -6.90 5.31
CA GLU A 231 11.03 -6.66 6.67
C GLU A 231 9.64 -7.29 6.89
N TYR A 232 8.95 -7.67 5.81
CA TYR A 232 7.66 -8.34 5.86
C TYR A 232 7.86 -9.85 5.78
N ALA A 233 7.55 -10.56 6.87
CA ALA A 233 7.79 -11.99 7.03
C ALA A 233 7.29 -12.87 5.85
N PRO A 234 6.12 -12.60 5.22
CA PRO A 234 5.70 -13.36 4.05
C PRO A 234 6.63 -13.31 2.83
N ASN A 235 7.41 -12.23 2.65
CA ASN A 235 8.39 -12.19 1.57
C ASN A 235 9.65 -13.01 1.91
N LEU A 236 10.02 -13.10 3.19
CA LEU A 236 11.11 -13.98 3.65
C LEU A 236 10.74 -15.45 3.43
N ASP A 237 9.53 -15.81 3.86
CA ASP A 237 8.94 -17.15 3.67
C ASP A 237 8.94 -17.57 2.19
N ALA A 238 8.47 -16.68 1.32
CA ALA A 238 8.38 -16.94 -0.11
C ALA A 238 9.75 -17.21 -0.76
N VAL A 239 10.77 -16.42 -0.45
CA VAL A 239 12.12 -16.65 -0.99
C VAL A 239 12.71 -17.95 -0.45
N GLN A 240 12.53 -18.23 0.84
CA GLN A 240 12.98 -19.49 1.42
C GLN A 240 12.31 -20.68 0.72
N TRP A 241 11.00 -20.64 0.51
CA TRP A 241 10.26 -21.69 -0.18
C TRP A 241 10.70 -21.85 -1.65
N LEU A 242 10.93 -20.72 -2.35
CA LEU A 242 11.47 -20.73 -3.70
C LEU A 242 12.81 -21.45 -3.77
N LEU A 243 13.73 -21.18 -2.83
CA LEU A 243 15.09 -21.71 -2.87
C LEU A 243 15.22 -23.12 -2.31
N GLU A 244 14.43 -23.49 -1.31
CA GLU A 244 14.55 -24.80 -0.63
C GLU A 244 13.76 -25.90 -1.33
N GLU A 245 12.62 -25.58 -1.94
CA GLU A 245 11.68 -26.59 -2.45
C GLU A 245 11.36 -26.47 -3.95
N ILE A 246 11.28 -25.25 -4.49
CA ILE A 246 10.79 -25.00 -5.87
C ILE A 246 11.94 -25.00 -6.88
N PHE A 247 12.92 -24.11 -6.75
CA PHE A 247 14.01 -23.96 -7.72
C PHE A 247 14.90 -25.22 -7.86
N PRO A 248 15.16 -26.02 -6.80
CA PRO A 248 15.81 -27.31 -6.97
C PRO A 248 15.09 -28.27 -7.93
N ARG A 249 13.76 -28.13 -8.09
CA ARG A 249 12.97 -28.89 -9.08
C ARG A 249 13.04 -28.24 -10.46
N VAL A 250 12.92 -26.92 -10.53
CA VAL A 250 13.07 -26.15 -11.78
C VAL A 250 14.43 -26.46 -12.42
N TRP A 251 15.52 -26.41 -11.66
CA TRP A 251 16.87 -26.63 -12.16
C TRP A 251 17.14 -28.03 -12.69
N ARG A 252 16.34 -29.03 -12.35
CA ARG A 252 16.44 -30.37 -12.95
C ARG A 252 15.95 -30.38 -14.40
N GLN A 253 15.02 -29.49 -14.75
CA GLN A 253 14.39 -29.42 -16.06
C GLN A 253 14.97 -28.25 -16.89
N CYS A 254 15.21 -27.10 -16.25
CA CYS A 254 15.79 -25.89 -16.82
C CYS A 254 17.09 -25.52 -16.04
N PRO A 255 18.25 -26.16 -16.32
CA PRO A 255 19.48 -25.93 -15.56
C PRO A 255 19.99 -24.48 -15.56
N ASN A 256 19.62 -23.73 -16.61
CA ASN A 256 20.00 -22.33 -16.82
C ASN A 256 19.03 -21.33 -16.19
N ALA A 257 17.94 -21.77 -15.57
CA ALA A 257 16.98 -20.90 -14.91
C ALA A 257 17.62 -20.13 -13.75
N ARG A 258 17.40 -18.81 -13.71
CA ARG A 258 17.94 -17.88 -12.72
C ARG A 258 16.82 -17.23 -11.92
N LEU A 259 17.06 -16.97 -10.64
CA LEU A 259 16.15 -16.21 -9.78
C LEU A 259 16.78 -14.87 -9.39
N ALA A 260 16.22 -13.77 -9.88
CA ALA A 260 16.55 -12.43 -9.44
C ALA A 260 15.67 -12.04 -8.25
N VAL A 261 16.31 -11.76 -7.11
CA VAL A 261 15.67 -11.36 -5.86
C VAL A 261 15.98 -9.89 -5.58
N ALA A 262 14.96 -9.04 -5.71
CA ALA A 262 15.08 -7.60 -5.57
C ALA A 262 14.17 -7.03 -4.47
N GLY A 263 14.50 -5.83 -4.01
CA GLY A 263 13.72 -5.06 -3.06
C GLY A 263 14.45 -4.73 -1.75
N TYR A 264 13.70 -4.13 -0.81
CA TYR A 264 14.24 -3.49 0.38
C TYR A 264 14.42 -4.47 1.55
N GLY A 265 15.48 -4.28 2.35
CA GLY A 265 15.71 -5.03 3.59
C GLY A 265 16.26 -6.44 3.43
N LEU A 266 16.88 -6.74 2.27
CA LEU A 266 17.38 -8.08 1.95
C LEU A 266 18.42 -8.56 2.98
N PRO A 267 18.24 -9.74 3.62
CA PRO A 267 19.17 -10.20 4.66
C PRO A 267 20.57 -10.52 4.12
N GLU A 268 21.60 -9.89 4.68
CA GLU A 268 23.00 -10.05 4.21
C GLU A 268 23.49 -11.50 4.24
N HIS A 269 23.07 -12.27 5.25
CA HIS A 269 23.48 -13.68 5.43
C HIS A 269 22.92 -14.64 4.37
N TRP A 270 21.95 -14.23 3.56
CA TRP A 270 21.34 -15.08 2.53
C TRP A 270 22.32 -15.45 1.42
N ARG A 271 23.24 -14.56 1.05
CA ARG A 271 24.27 -14.84 0.04
C ARG A 271 25.18 -16.00 0.44
N ASN A 272 25.47 -16.11 1.74
CA ASN A 272 26.30 -17.19 2.29
C ASN A 272 25.48 -18.47 2.48
N ARG A 273 24.20 -18.35 2.84
CA ARG A 273 23.29 -19.50 3.02
C ARG A 273 22.96 -20.19 1.69
N TRP A 274 22.77 -19.41 0.62
CA TRP A 274 22.46 -19.90 -0.72
C TRP A 274 23.47 -19.31 -1.73
N PRO A 275 24.67 -19.91 -1.86
CA PRO A 275 25.76 -19.39 -2.67
C PRO A 275 25.65 -19.72 -4.17
N ASP A 276 24.56 -20.33 -4.61
CA ASP A 276 24.37 -20.74 -6.01
C ASP A 276 24.35 -19.53 -6.96
N GLU A 277 25.20 -19.53 -7.99
CA GLU A 277 25.35 -18.44 -8.95
C GLU A 277 24.10 -18.17 -9.81
N ARG A 278 23.14 -19.09 -9.80
CA ARG A 278 21.83 -18.91 -10.45
C ARG A 278 20.90 -18.02 -9.63
N ILE A 279 21.26 -17.67 -8.40
CA ILE A 279 20.51 -16.76 -7.53
C ILE A 279 21.16 -15.38 -7.57
N GLU A 280 20.43 -14.39 -8.07
CA GLU A 280 20.90 -13.02 -8.19
C GLU A 280 20.32 -12.15 -7.07
N TRP A 281 21.15 -11.84 -6.07
CA TRP A 281 20.78 -11.03 -4.91
C TRP A 281 20.96 -9.52 -5.18
N LEU A 282 19.95 -8.89 -5.80
CA LEU A 282 20.05 -7.51 -6.31
C LEU A 282 19.84 -6.43 -5.24
N GLY A 283 19.09 -6.72 -4.18
CA GLY A 283 18.72 -5.70 -3.18
C GLY A 283 17.81 -4.61 -3.77
N PHE A 284 17.89 -3.38 -3.27
CA PHE A 284 17.04 -2.28 -3.75
C PHE A 284 17.43 -1.85 -5.17
N VAL A 285 16.43 -1.78 -6.07
CA VAL A 285 16.61 -1.45 -7.48
C VAL A 285 15.88 -0.14 -7.79
N PRO A 286 16.59 0.96 -8.13
CA PRO A 286 15.96 2.26 -8.40
C PRO A 286 15.09 2.28 -9.65
N ASP A 287 15.50 1.56 -10.71
CA ASP A 287 14.77 1.43 -11.96
C ASP A 287 14.31 -0.02 -12.15
N LEU A 288 13.08 -0.29 -11.68
CA LEU A 288 12.48 -1.61 -11.78
C LEU A 288 12.18 -1.98 -13.24
N CYS A 289 11.81 -1.01 -14.10
CA CYS A 289 11.49 -1.24 -15.50
C CYS A 289 12.68 -1.83 -16.27
N THR A 290 13.89 -1.31 -16.04
CA THR A 290 15.11 -1.85 -16.67
C THR A 290 15.41 -3.29 -16.24
N LEU A 291 15.17 -3.62 -14.96
CA LEU A 291 15.31 -5.01 -14.49
C LEU A 291 14.24 -5.92 -15.12
N GLN A 292 12.99 -5.49 -15.11
CA GLN A 292 11.85 -6.24 -15.64
C GLN A 292 12.03 -6.59 -17.13
N ARG A 293 12.59 -5.67 -17.94
CA ARG A 293 12.91 -5.93 -19.37
C ARG A 293 13.88 -7.09 -19.60
N ARG A 294 14.66 -7.48 -18.58
CA ARG A 294 15.67 -8.55 -18.68
C ARG A 294 15.22 -9.86 -18.06
N CYS A 295 13.94 -9.95 -17.69
CA CYS A 295 13.33 -11.11 -17.06
C CYS A 295 12.34 -11.79 -18.01
N ALA A 296 12.27 -13.12 -17.93
CA ALA A 296 11.31 -13.94 -18.64
C ALA A 296 9.91 -13.89 -18.01
N GLY A 297 9.85 -13.69 -16.70
CA GLY A 297 8.60 -13.66 -15.96
C GLY A 297 8.77 -13.24 -14.51
N PHE A 298 7.64 -13.12 -13.82
CA PHE A 298 7.55 -12.78 -12.41
C PHE A 298 6.98 -13.95 -11.61
N VAL A 299 7.55 -14.21 -10.43
CA VAL A 299 7.09 -15.28 -9.53
C VAL A 299 6.58 -14.66 -8.23
N ALA A 300 5.36 -14.99 -7.85
CA ALA A 300 4.72 -14.57 -6.60
C ALA A 300 4.29 -15.79 -5.79
N ALA A 301 5.27 -16.51 -5.23
CA ALA A 301 5.10 -17.71 -4.41
C ALA A 301 4.78 -17.38 -2.93
N LEU A 302 3.68 -16.65 -2.67
CA LEU A 302 3.30 -16.28 -1.30
C LEU A 302 2.38 -17.35 -0.70
N ARG A 303 2.67 -17.85 0.50
CA ARG A 303 1.77 -18.79 1.22
C ARG A 303 0.80 -18.10 2.18
N HIS A 304 1.17 -16.90 2.62
CA HIS A 304 0.39 -16.06 3.51
C HIS A 304 0.67 -14.58 3.23
N GLY A 305 -0.04 -13.70 3.93
CA GLY A 305 0.17 -12.26 3.91
C GLY A 305 -0.96 -11.47 3.23
N GLY A 306 -1.31 -10.33 3.80
CA GLY A 306 -2.40 -9.49 3.34
C GLY A 306 -1.96 -8.38 2.37
N GLY A 307 -2.81 -7.36 2.26
CA GLY A 307 -2.54 -6.13 1.53
C GLY A 307 -2.67 -6.23 0.01
N SER A 308 -2.82 -5.07 -0.64
CA SER A 308 -2.87 -4.98 -2.09
C SER A 308 -1.53 -5.38 -2.71
N LYS A 309 -1.58 -6.31 -3.66
CA LYS A 309 -0.40 -6.92 -4.30
C LYS A 309 0.23 -5.99 -5.34
N LEU A 310 0.67 -4.80 -4.91
CA LEU A 310 1.24 -3.76 -5.78
C LEU A 310 2.37 -4.29 -6.66
N LYS A 311 3.29 -5.07 -6.10
CA LYS A 311 4.38 -5.70 -6.87
C LYS A 311 3.89 -6.61 -8.01
N VAL A 312 2.74 -7.26 -7.81
CA VAL A 312 2.12 -8.09 -8.84
C VAL A 312 1.47 -7.19 -9.89
N LEU A 313 0.76 -6.14 -9.49
CA LEU A 313 0.22 -5.14 -10.41
C LEU A 313 1.32 -4.47 -11.26
N GLU A 314 2.46 -4.12 -10.67
CA GLU A 314 3.63 -3.59 -11.38
C GLU A 314 4.20 -4.60 -12.37
N ALA A 315 4.27 -5.89 -12.00
CA ALA A 315 4.71 -6.94 -12.91
C ALA A 315 3.73 -7.16 -14.07
N MET A 316 2.42 -7.16 -13.79
CA MET A 316 1.36 -7.29 -14.79
C MET A 316 1.36 -6.08 -15.75
N ALA A 317 1.47 -4.85 -15.22
CA ALA A 317 1.55 -3.64 -16.05
C ALA A 317 2.80 -3.64 -16.96
N ALA A 318 3.92 -4.17 -16.47
CA ALA A 318 5.13 -4.40 -17.25
C ALA A 318 5.01 -5.55 -18.27
N GLY A 319 3.89 -6.28 -18.29
CA GLY A 319 3.67 -7.48 -19.11
C GLY A 319 4.72 -8.56 -18.86
N LEU A 320 5.02 -8.82 -17.59
CA LEU A 320 5.71 -10.04 -17.21
C LEU A 320 4.68 -11.17 -17.12
N PRO A 321 4.90 -12.30 -17.79
CA PRO A 321 4.16 -13.52 -17.52
C PRO A 321 4.30 -13.88 -16.03
N LEU A 322 3.18 -14.25 -15.39
CA LEU A 322 3.10 -14.43 -13.94
C LEU A 322 2.94 -15.90 -13.56
N VAL A 323 3.76 -16.38 -12.61
CA VAL A 323 3.51 -17.62 -11.86
C VAL A 323 3.21 -17.26 -10.41
N SER A 324 2.12 -17.78 -9.85
CA SER A 324 1.73 -17.40 -8.50
C SER A 324 0.85 -18.44 -7.81
N THR A 325 0.84 -18.41 -6.48
CA THR A 325 -0.22 -19.01 -5.66
C THR A 325 -1.48 -18.14 -5.70
N ALA A 326 -2.63 -18.70 -5.31
CA ALA A 326 -3.85 -17.92 -5.09
C ALA A 326 -3.64 -16.78 -4.08
N GLN A 327 -2.80 -17.01 -3.07
CA GLN A 327 -2.45 -15.98 -2.09
C GLN A 327 -1.54 -14.87 -2.68
N GLY A 328 -0.70 -15.17 -3.65
CA GLY A 328 0.16 -14.19 -4.32
C GLY A 328 -0.63 -13.16 -5.12
N VAL A 329 -1.78 -13.55 -5.66
CA VAL A 329 -2.72 -12.68 -6.40
C VAL A 329 -3.97 -12.30 -5.60
N SER A 330 -4.03 -12.60 -4.30
CA SER A 330 -5.23 -12.36 -3.49
C SER A 330 -5.68 -10.90 -3.53
N GLY A 331 -6.98 -10.67 -3.70
CA GLY A 331 -7.55 -9.32 -3.81
C GLY A 331 -7.51 -8.75 -5.22
N LEU A 332 -6.96 -9.48 -6.20
CA LEU A 332 -7.10 -9.20 -7.62
C LEU A 332 -8.14 -10.16 -8.23
N ALA A 333 -9.01 -9.66 -9.09
CA ALA A 333 -10.00 -10.45 -9.82
C ALA A 333 -9.38 -11.12 -11.06
N VAL A 334 -8.24 -11.78 -10.87
CA VAL A 334 -7.48 -12.48 -11.92
C VAL A 334 -7.80 -13.97 -11.92
N GLN A 335 -7.71 -14.58 -13.10
CA GLN A 335 -8.07 -15.98 -13.34
C GLN A 335 -6.83 -16.83 -13.66
N PRO A 336 -6.68 -18.02 -13.03
CA PRO A 336 -5.66 -19.01 -13.39
C PRO A 336 -5.72 -19.37 -14.88
N GLN A 337 -4.56 -19.67 -15.47
CA GLN A 337 -4.37 -20.03 -16.88
C GLN A 337 -4.79 -18.95 -17.91
N THR A 338 -5.34 -17.82 -17.45
CA THR A 338 -5.67 -16.66 -18.29
C THR A 338 -4.75 -15.48 -17.99
N HIS A 339 -4.59 -15.14 -16.71
CA HIS A 339 -3.77 -14.01 -16.27
C HIS A 339 -2.45 -14.46 -15.62
N TYR A 340 -2.39 -15.69 -15.11
CA TYR A 340 -1.21 -16.26 -14.46
C TYR A 340 -1.24 -17.79 -14.47
N LEU A 341 -0.07 -18.43 -14.37
CA LEU A 341 0.02 -19.86 -14.08
C LEU A 341 -0.05 -20.08 -12.58
N ALA A 342 -1.02 -20.89 -12.16
CA ALA A 342 -1.27 -21.18 -10.76
C ALA A 342 -0.47 -22.39 -10.27
N GLY A 343 -0.03 -22.35 -9.01
CA GLY A 343 0.51 -23.50 -8.29
C GLY A 343 0.38 -23.30 -6.78
N GLU A 344 -0.14 -24.32 -6.08
CA GLU A 344 -0.35 -24.29 -4.62
C GLU A 344 0.64 -25.17 -3.84
N SER A 345 1.46 -25.96 -4.54
CA SER A 345 2.56 -26.75 -3.98
C SER A 345 3.89 -26.41 -4.64
N ALA A 346 4.99 -26.87 -4.05
CA ALA A 346 6.32 -26.64 -4.62
C ALA A 346 6.47 -27.28 -6.00
N GLU A 347 5.90 -28.48 -6.19
CA GLU A 347 5.85 -29.19 -7.46
C GLU A 347 5.05 -28.41 -8.49
N ALA A 348 3.81 -28.02 -8.17
CA ALA A 348 2.95 -27.31 -9.09
C ALA A 348 3.53 -25.95 -9.52
N LEU A 349 4.17 -25.22 -8.60
CA LEU A 349 4.85 -23.97 -8.93
C LEU A 349 6.10 -24.20 -9.77
N ALA A 350 6.89 -25.25 -9.49
CA ALA A 350 8.05 -25.59 -10.30
C ALA A 350 7.63 -25.93 -11.74
N ASP A 351 6.59 -26.76 -11.91
CA ASP A 351 6.05 -27.13 -13.22
C ASP A 351 5.50 -25.90 -13.95
N ALA A 352 4.84 -24.99 -13.24
CA ALA A 352 4.38 -23.72 -13.81
C ALA A 352 5.54 -22.80 -14.26
N ILE A 353 6.64 -22.74 -13.50
CA ILE A 353 7.84 -21.99 -13.90
C ILE A 353 8.49 -22.61 -15.14
N VAL A 354 8.63 -23.93 -15.18
CA VAL A 354 9.17 -24.65 -16.33
C VAL A 354 8.32 -24.38 -17.57
N ARG A 355 6.99 -24.52 -17.47
CA ARG A 355 6.07 -24.20 -18.58
C ARG A 355 6.17 -22.75 -19.04
N LEU A 356 6.31 -21.80 -18.13
CA LEU A 356 6.51 -20.39 -18.49
C LEU A 356 7.78 -20.20 -19.33
N LEU A 357 8.88 -20.86 -18.95
CA LEU A 357 10.16 -20.77 -19.65
C LEU A 357 10.17 -21.51 -20.99
N ASP A 358 9.46 -22.64 -21.08
CA ASP A 358 9.48 -23.52 -22.26
C ASP A 358 8.40 -23.17 -23.30
N GLU A 359 7.35 -22.44 -22.94
CA GLU A 359 6.23 -22.08 -23.82
C GLU A 359 6.11 -20.55 -24.05
N PRO A 360 6.95 -19.92 -24.92
CA PRO A 360 6.94 -18.47 -25.12
C PRO A 360 5.61 -17.88 -25.61
N SER A 361 4.81 -18.66 -26.35
CA SER A 361 3.49 -18.25 -26.84
C SER A 361 2.48 -18.13 -25.68
N LEU A 362 2.45 -19.13 -24.79
CA LEU A 362 1.65 -19.10 -23.57
C LEU A 362 2.09 -17.95 -22.66
N ALA A 363 3.39 -17.79 -22.46
CA ALA A 363 3.95 -16.70 -21.66
C ALA A 363 3.48 -15.33 -22.18
N ARG A 364 3.55 -15.09 -23.50
CA ARG A 364 3.05 -13.85 -24.12
C ARG A 364 1.55 -13.65 -23.92
N GLN A 365 0.74 -14.70 -24.10
CA GLN A 365 -0.72 -14.61 -23.87
C GLN A 365 -1.06 -14.20 -22.43
N LEU A 366 -0.39 -14.79 -21.44
CA LEU A 366 -0.56 -14.44 -20.02
C LEU A 366 -0.11 -13.00 -19.74
N ALA A 367 1.01 -12.57 -20.32
CA ALA A 367 1.52 -11.22 -20.19
C ALA A 367 0.54 -10.18 -20.76
N ASP A 368 -0.02 -10.42 -21.95
CA ASP A 368 -0.96 -9.51 -22.59
C ASP A 368 -2.28 -9.41 -21.80
N ALA A 369 -2.84 -10.55 -21.39
CA ALA A 369 -4.06 -10.60 -20.60
C ALA A 369 -3.91 -9.92 -19.23
N SER A 370 -2.80 -10.20 -18.54
CA SER A 370 -2.51 -9.58 -17.24
C SER A 370 -2.24 -8.08 -17.34
N ARG A 371 -1.53 -7.63 -18.39
CA ARG A 371 -1.33 -6.21 -18.67
C ARG A 371 -2.65 -5.49 -18.93
N ASP A 372 -3.53 -6.08 -19.73
CA ASP A 372 -4.85 -5.47 -19.97
C ASP A 372 -5.68 -5.38 -18.70
N TYR A 373 -5.69 -6.43 -17.86
CA TYR A 373 -6.33 -6.40 -16.55
C TYR A 373 -5.79 -5.26 -15.67
N ALA A 374 -4.47 -5.14 -15.54
CA ALA A 374 -3.85 -4.11 -14.70
C ALA A 374 -4.23 -2.70 -15.21
N ARG A 375 -4.16 -2.47 -16.52
CA ARG A 375 -4.50 -1.20 -17.15
C ARG A 375 -5.98 -0.84 -16.99
N ARG A 376 -6.88 -1.82 -17.15
CA ARG A 376 -8.33 -1.59 -17.17
C ARG A 376 -8.93 -1.38 -15.79
N TYR A 377 -8.40 -2.09 -14.79
CA TYR A 377 -9.01 -2.14 -13.45
C TYR A 377 -8.15 -1.53 -12.36
N HIS A 378 -6.85 -1.35 -12.59
CA HIS A 378 -5.90 -0.91 -11.58
C HIS A 378 -4.98 0.23 -12.05
N ASP A 379 -5.26 0.91 -13.16
CA ASP A 379 -4.54 2.15 -13.43
C ASP A 379 -4.89 3.21 -12.38
N TRP A 380 -3.95 4.07 -12.01
CA TRP A 380 -4.23 5.16 -11.06
C TRP A 380 -5.38 6.08 -11.52
N ALA A 381 -5.65 6.19 -12.83
CA ALA A 381 -6.83 6.87 -13.35
C ALA A 381 -8.16 6.22 -12.92
N VAL A 382 -8.20 4.89 -12.75
CA VAL A 382 -9.37 4.17 -12.23
C VAL A 382 -9.63 4.57 -10.79
N ALA A 383 -8.60 4.47 -9.94
CA ALA A 383 -8.69 4.87 -8.53
C ALA A 383 -9.05 6.37 -8.38
N GLY A 384 -8.52 7.23 -9.25
CA GLY A 384 -8.90 8.65 -9.30
C GLY A 384 -10.38 8.86 -9.65
N ASN A 385 -10.94 8.08 -10.59
CA ASN A 385 -12.36 8.13 -10.93
C ASN A 385 -13.26 7.69 -9.78
N GLU A 386 -12.90 6.59 -9.11
CA GLU A 386 -13.63 6.08 -7.95
C GLU A 386 -13.64 7.11 -6.81
N LEU A 387 -12.48 7.71 -6.54
CA LEU A 387 -12.34 8.73 -5.50
C LEU A 387 -13.14 10.00 -5.81
N GLU A 388 -13.08 10.50 -7.04
CA GLU A 388 -13.90 11.65 -7.47
C GLU A 388 -15.39 11.36 -7.38
N HIS A 389 -15.82 10.14 -7.75
CA HIS A 389 -17.22 9.76 -7.64
C HIS A 389 -17.69 9.90 -6.20
N ILE A 390 -16.93 9.37 -5.24
CA ILE A 390 -17.22 9.52 -3.81
C ILE A 390 -17.29 11.00 -3.42
N TYR A 391 -16.30 11.80 -3.81
CA TYR A 391 -16.28 13.23 -3.51
C TYR A 391 -17.51 13.99 -4.02
N ARG A 392 -18.04 13.64 -5.19
CA ARG A 392 -19.26 14.25 -5.76
C ARG A 392 -20.54 13.85 -5.02
N THR A 393 -20.53 12.71 -4.33
CA THR A 393 -21.68 12.24 -3.53
C THR A 393 -21.73 12.83 -2.12
N LEU A 394 -20.65 13.51 -1.68
CA LEU A 394 -20.62 14.13 -0.37
C LEU A 394 -21.63 15.29 -0.29
N PRO A 395 -22.30 15.46 0.84
CA PRO A 395 -23.17 16.62 1.04
C PRO A 395 -22.32 17.89 0.90
N THR A 396 -22.74 18.78 0.02
CA THR A 396 -22.13 20.10 -0.13
C THR A 396 -22.12 20.80 1.22
N ALA A 397 -20.96 21.36 1.59
CA ALA A 397 -20.84 22.12 2.82
C ALA A 397 -21.85 23.27 2.78
N LYS A 398 -22.88 23.21 3.64
CA LYS A 398 -23.74 24.38 3.86
C LYS A 398 -22.83 25.51 4.34
N GLU A 399 -22.91 26.67 3.69
CA GLU A 399 -22.26 27.87 4.18
C GLU A 399 -22.68 28.08 5.64
N PRO A 400 -21.75 28.46 6.53
CA PRO A 400 -22.13 28.83 7.89
C PRO A 400 -23.12 29.99 7.78
N GLN A 401 -24.40 29.74 8.13
CA GLN A 401 -25.34 30.83 8.35
C GLN A 401 -24.71 31.76 9.38
N PRO A 402 -24.53 33.06 9.08
CA PRO A 402 -24.10 34.01 10.10
C PRO A 402 -25.10 33.92 11.25
N CYS A 403 -24.60 33.73 12.48
CA CYS A 403 -25.45 33.84 13.67
C CYS A 403 -26.15 35.20 13.62
N ALA A 404 -27.49 35.16 13.58
CA ALA A 404 -28.33 36.34 13.74
C ALA A 404 -28.29 36.85 15.18
#